data_AF-A0A3B0B7L2-F1
#
_entry.id   AF-A0A3B0B7L2-F1
#
_cell.length_a   1.000
_cell.length_b   1.000
_cell.length_c   1.000
_cell.angle_alpha   90.00
_cell.angle_beta   90.00
_cell.angle_gamma   90.00
#
_symmetry.space_group_name_H-M   'P 1'
#
loop_
_entity.id
_entity.type
_entity.pdbx_description
1 polymer ?
#
loop_
_entity_poly.entity_id
_entity_poly.type
_entity_poly.pdbx_seq_one_letter_code
_entity_poly.pdbx_strand_id
1 'polypeptide(L)'
;MSSTRSTRAINDAHVRSQVARSTLLQRASVFALFAVSLAVYIEALRVTYSEFMAPRFGYLGWIYREPDPQWMLISYALLLGVSAFLPYTARKFSQYAVWFLYASLLVPVTTLPLYGGGRPPEDTFMFALFCSAVWIGVALILRRDAALLVPVKASGSGLFWTVVGSISVITYVYLAAIFGLTFNIVSVFEIYDIRLSYRDEVIPTVPLLGYLITNQGNVINPFLMAFGLLKRKYWLFALGIVGQLLIYSTTGYKTVLISIPLCLLLVFLLKKRTSVLGAMVVFGAAALAWLAIAIDRIVPLGVVDVLVARTFMTAGYLMPFYREVYDGGAWALWDYSFLSPFVTAPYDTSPGFHVGAVMIGRPDVQMNASLFADGYANLGFAGIIIEAAVLVVLLFLVDSASRGLPPALVVSAGLLPVFSLANGSPFSAILSYGFGLLIVLLALYPRENAETPLANPKTWAERRVKHGAIKRRPVRSSS
;
A
#
# COMPACT_ATOMS: atom_id res chain seq x y z
N MET A 1 46.17 -41.89 0.88
CA MET A 1 45.25 -40.94 1.55
C MET A 1 45.12 -39.57 0.85
N SER A 2 45.94 -39.22 -0.15
CA SER A 2 45.85 -37.92 -0.87
C SER A 2 44.84 -37.91 -2.03
N SER A 3 44.62 -39.03 -2.74
CA SER A 3 43.71 -39.08 -3.89
C SER A 3 42.23 -38.88 -3.50
N THR A 4 41.79 -39.45 -2.37
CA THR A 4 40.41 -39.31 -1.87
C THR A 4 40.04 -37.91 -1.42
N ARG A 5 41.02 -37.07 -1.02
CA ARG A 5 40.79 -35.65 -0.71
C ARG A 5 40.63 -34.80 -1.99
N SER A 6 41.40 -35.10 -3.04
CA SER A 6 41.32 -34.43 -4.33
C SER A 6 39.97 -34.67 -5.03
N THR A 7 39.52 -35.93 -5.07
CA THR A 7 38.24 -36.29 -5.72
C THR A 7 37.03 -35.70 -4.98
N ARG A 8 37.06 -35.61 -3.64
CA ARG A 8 36.02 -34.91 -2.87
C ARG A 8 35.99 -33.41 -3.15
N ALA A 9 37.13 -32.76 -3.24
CA ALA A 9 37.21 -31.32 -3.52
C ALA A 9 36.66 -30.98 -4.93
N ILE A 10 36.93 -31.82 -5.93
CA ILE A 10 36.41 -31.65 -7.29
C ILE A 10 34.88 -31.88 -7.35
N ASN A 11 34.37 -32.91 -6.67
CA ASN A 11 32.93 -33.14 -6.57
C ASN A 11 32.21 -32.01 -5.84
N ASP A 12 32.77 -31.49 -4.75
CA ASP A 12 32.21 -30.35 -4.02
C ASP A 12 32.21 -29.06 -4.87
N ALA A 13 33.26 -28.83 -5.67
CA ALA A 13 33.32 -27.72 -6.61
C ALA A 13 32.27 -27.86 -7.73
N HIS A 14 32.07 -29.07 -8.26
CA HIS A 14 31.08 -29.35 -9.29
C HIS A 14 29.65 -29.14 -8.76
N VAL A 15 29.33 -29.66 -7.58
CA VAL A 15 28.03 -29.47 -6.92
C VAL A 15 27.78 -28.00 -6.61
N ARG A 16 28.78 -27.25 -6.09
CA ARG A 16 28.64 -25.80 -5.86
C ARG A 16 28.39 -25.04 -7.17
N SER A 17 29.07 -25.42 -8.25
CA SER A 17 28.88 -24.79 -9.56
C SER A 17 27.48 -25.07 -10.14
N GLN A 18 26.94 -26.28 -9.95
CA GLN A 18 25.59 -26.65 -10.39
C GLN A 18 24.51 -25.92 -9.59
N VAL A 19 24.67 -25.81 -8.27
CA VAL A 19 23.76 -25.05 -7.39
C VAL A 19 23.80 -23.55 -7.70
N ALA A 20 24.98 -22.99 -8.00
CA ALA A 20 25.12 -21.59 -8.40
C ALA A 20 24.44 -21.33 -9.77
N ARG A 21 24.59 -22.25 -10.74
CA ARG A 21 23.92 -22.16 -12.04
C ARG A 21 22.40 -22.26 -11.91
N SER A 22 21.88 -23.21 -11.13
CA SER A 22 20.43 -23.38 -10.96
C SER A 22 19.78 -22.18 -10.25
N THR A 23 20.44 -21.61 -9.24
CA THR A 23 19.98 -20.40 -8.55
C THR A 23 20.03 -19.16 -9.43
N LEU A 24 21.04 -19.04 -10.30
CA LEU A 24 21.13 -17.95 -11.28
C LEU A 24 20.03 -18.06 -12.35
N LEU A 25 19.78 -19.25 -12.89
CA LEU A 25 18.68 -19.51 -13.83
C LEU A 25 17.31 -19.19 -13.21
N GLN A 26 17.10 -19.56 -11.95
CA GLN A 26 15.86 -19.22 -11.25
C GLN A 26 15.68 -17.71 -11.04
N ARG A 27 16.75 -16.98 -10.72
CA ARG A 27 16.68 -15.52 -10.59
C ARG A 27 16.43 -14.85 -11.93
N ALA A 28 17.06 -15.34 -12.99
CA ALA A 28 16.84 -14.86 -14.35
C ALA A 28 15.38 -15.09 -14.80
N SER A 29 14.81 -16.27 -14.52
CA SER A 29 13.42 -16.56 -14.87
C SER A 29 12.42 -15.71 -14.08
N VAL A 30 12.66 -15.48 -12.78
CA VAL A 30 11.84 -14.57 -11.97
C VAL A 30 11.95 -13.13 -12.48
N PHE A 31 13.14 -12.67 -12.86
CA PHE A 31 13.32 -11.34 -13.44
C PHE A 31 12.64 -11.21 -14.80
N ALA A 32 12.73 -12.23 -15.67
CA ALA A 32 12.04 -12.25 -16.95
C ALA A 32 10.51 -12.22 -16.77
N LEU A 33 9.98 -13.02 -15.85
CA LEU A 33 8.56 -13.00 -15.50
C LEU A 33 8.13 -11.63 -14.97
N PHE A 34 8.96 -11.03 -14.11
CA PHE A 34 8.72 -9.69 -13.58
C PHE A 34 8.69 -8.64 -14.71
N ALA A 35 9.68 -8.65 -15.60
CA ALA A 35 9.78 -7.71 -16.71
C ALA A 35 8.54 -7.81 -17.61
N VAL A 36 8.17 -9.02 -18.02
CA VAL A 36 6.94 -9.26 -18.78
C VAL A 36 5.70 -8.79 -18.02
N SER A 37 5.60 -9.08 -16.72
CA SER A 37 4.46 -8.63 -15.90
C SER A 37 4.38 -7.11 -15.80
N LEU A 38 5.52 -6.43 -15.72
CA LEU A 38 5.59 -4.97 -15.70
C LEU A 38 5.15 -4.39 -17.04
N ALA A 39 5.59 -4.95 -18.17
CA ALA A 39 5.14 -4.53 -19.49
C ALA A 39 3.62 -4.71 -19.67
N VAL A 40 3.11 -5.89 -19.29
CA VAL A 40 1.66 -6.20 -19.30
C VAL A 40 0.87 -5.27 -18.39
N TYR A 41 1.43 -4.88 -17.25
CA TYR A 41 0.81 -3.92 -16.34
C TYR A 41 0.77 -2.50 -16.91
N ILE A 42 1.89 -2.00 -17.45
CA ILE A 42 1.95 -0.68 -18.09
C ILE A 42 0.95 -0.62 -19.26
N GLU A 43 0.83 -1.69 -20.03
CA GLU A 43 -0.16 -1.80 -21.10
C GLU A 43 -1.60 -1.76 -20.56
N ALA A 44 -1.88 -2.45 -19.45
CA ALA A 44 -3.19 -2.36 -18.80
C ALA A 44 -3.53 -0.92 -18.38
N LEU A 45 -2.55 -0.18 -17.85
CA LEU A 45 -2.73 1.23 -17.48
C LEU A 45 -2.97 2.11 -18.72
N ARG A 46 -2.24 1.87 -19.80
CA ARG A 46 -2.43 2.58 -21.09
C ARG A 46 -3.84 2.35 -21.63
N VAL A 47 -4.26 1.09 -21.76
CA VAL A 47 -5.61 0.71 -22.22
C VAL A 47 -6.70 1.30 -21.32
N THR A 48 -6.51 1.23 -20.01
CA THR A 48 -7.44 1.85 -19.05
C THR A 48 -7.54 3.34 -19.30
N TYR A 49 -6.42 4.02 -19.53
CA TYR A 49 -6.39 5.44 -19.78
C TYR A 49 -7.09 5.81 -21.11
N SER A 50 -6.70 5.17 -22.21
CA SER A 50 -7.14 5.54 -23.55
C SER A 50 -8.59 5.12 -23.85
N GLU A 51 -9.02 3.95 -23.39
CA GLU A 51 -10.35 3.41 -23.72
C GLU A 51 -11.43 3.73 -22.69
N PHE A 52 -11.05 3.90 -21.41
CA PHE A 52 -12.02 4.12 -20.34
C PHE A 52 -11.96 5.54 -19.80
N MET A 53 -10.77 5.99 -19.37
CA MET A 53 -10.67 7.24 -18.61
C MET A 53 -10.81 8.48 -19.49
N ALA A 54 -9.97 8.63 -20.52
CA ALA A 54 -9.99 9.81 -21.38
C ALA A 54 -11.35 10.02 -22.07
N PRO A 55 -12.03 8.98 -22.60
CA PRO A 55 -13.37 9.15 -23.18
C PRO A 55 -14.43 9.53 -22.14
N ARG A 56 -14.42 8.94 -20.94
CA ARG A 56 -15.43 9.21 -19.90
C ARG A 56 -15.24 10.56 -19.21
N PHE A 57 -13.99 10.94 -18.96
CA PHE A 57 -13.63 12.12 -18.17
C PHE A 57 -13.04 13.26 -19.01
N GLY A 58 -13.23 13.23 -20.34
CA GLY A 58 -12.77 14.32 -21.22
C GLY A 58 -13.30 15.70 -20.83
N TYR A 59 -14.50 15.76 -20.24
CA TYR A 59 -15.08 16.99 -19.69
C TYR A 59 -14.33 17.56 -18.48
N LEU A 60 -13.51 16.74 -17.79
CA LEU A 60 -12.58 17.16 -16.73
C LEU A 60 -11.17 17.47 -17.27
N GLY A 61 -11.00 17.56 -18.59
CA GLY A 61 -9.71 17.82 -19.23
C GLY A 61 -8.83 16.60 -19.44
N TRP A 62 -9.36 15.37 -19.30
CA TRP A 62 -8.58 14.16 -19.58
C TRP A 62 -8.35 14.04 -21.08
N ILE A 63 -7.09 14.06 -21.49
CA ILE A 63 -6.69 13.95 -22.90
C ILE A 63 -5.77 12.76 -23.09
N TYR A 64 -5.97 12.01 -24.17
CA TYR A 64 -5.04 10.97 -24.57
C TYR A 64 -4.23 11.42 -25.78
N ARG A 65 -2.91 11.24 -25.70
CA ARG A 65 -1.97 11.39 -26.81
C ARG A 65 -1.21 10.09 -26.95
N GLU A 66 -1.11 9.56 -28.16
CA GLU A 66 -0.29 8.39 -28.41
C GLU A 66 1.16 8.70 -27.97
N PRO A 67 1.71 7.96 -27.00
CA PRO A 67 3.02 8.26 -26.47
C PRO A 67 4.10 7.84 -27.48
N ASP A 68 5.19 8.61 -27.54
CA ASP A 68 6.36 8.21 -28.32
C ASP A 68 6.90 6.86 -27.79
N PRO A 69 7.03 5.83 -28.65
CA PRO A 69 7.55 4.53 -28.26
C PRO A 69 8.94 4.58 -27.61
N GLN A 70 9.79 5.54 -28.00
CA GLN A 70 11.13 5.70 -27.42
C GLN A 70 11.04 6.10 -25.94
N TRP A 71 10.23 7.11 -25.61
CA TRP A 71 10.06 7.54 -24.22
C TRP A 71 9.40 6.47 -23.36
N MET A 72 8.44 5.71 -23.91
CA MET A 72 7.87 4.55 -23.23
C MET A 72 8.90 3.46 -22.94
N LEU A 73 9.78 3.15 -23.90
CA LEU A 73 10.85 2.16 -23.72
C LEU A 73 11.87 2.62 -22.68
N ILE A 74 12.25 3.91 -22.69
CA ILE A 74 13.17 4.48 -21.70
C ILE A 74 12.54 4.46 -20.30
N SER A 75 11.27 4.84 -20.16
CA SER A 75 10.54 4.76 -18.89
C SER A 75 10.40 3.32 -18.37
N TYR A 76 10.16 2.37 -19.27
CA TYR A 76 10.15 0.95 -18.92
C TYR A 76 11.53 0.46 -18.44
N ALA A 77 12.61 0.83 -19.13
CA ALA A 77 13.97 0.51 -18.74
C ALA A 77 14.35 1.13 -17.37
N LEU A 78 13.92 2.38 -17.12
CA LEU A 78 14.09 3.06 -15.83
C LEU A 78 13.39 2.27 -14.71
N LEU A 79 12.13 1.87 -14.91
CA LEU A 79 11.37 1.10 -13.93
C LEU A 79 12.00 -0.27 -13.65
N LEU A 80 12.51 -0.96 -14.68
CA LEU A 80 13.31 -2.18 -14.51
C LEU A 80 14.59 -1.92 -13.70
N GLY A 81 15.31 -0.84 -14.01
CA GLY A 81 16.50 -0.43 -13.27
C GLY A 81 16.22 -0.18 -11.79
N VAL A 82 15.16 0.56 -11.47
CA VAL A 82 14.72 0.80 -10.08
C VAL A 82 14.38 -0.52 -9.36
N SER A 83 13.75 -1.47 -10.06
CA SER A 83 13.35 -2.75 -9.47
C SER A 83 14.55 -3.56 -8.95
N ALA A 84 15.75 -3.39 -9.50
CA ALA A 84 16.97 -4.04 -9.03
C ALA A 84 17.34 -3.65 -7.58
N PHE A 85 16.88 -2.46 -7.14
CA PHE A 85 17.07 -1.94 -5.78
C PHE A 85 15.94 -2.34 -4.82
N LEU A 86 14.86 -2.96 -5.31
CA LEU A 86 13.77 -3.46 -4.47
C LEU A 86 14.11 -4.81 -3.81
N PRO A 87 13.57 -5.12 -2.62
CA PRO A 87 13.83 -6.38 -1.95
C PRO A 87 13.30 -7.56 -2.77
N TYR A 88 14.16 -8.54 -3.09
CA TYR A 88 13.78 -9.71 -3.90
C TYR A 88 12.62 -10.53 -3.28
N THR A 89 12.66 -10.72 -1.96
CA THR A 89 11.54 -11.28 -1.18
C THR A 89 11.03 -10.27 -0.17
N ALA A 90 9.70 -10.09 -0.12
CA ALA A 90 9.05 -9.34 0.93
C ALA A 90 8.78 -10.25 2.14
N ARG A 91 9.32 -9.88 3.30
CA ARG A 91 9.23 -10.62 4.57
C ARG A 91 8.60 -9.80 5.70
N LYS A 92 8.82 -8.49 5.68
CA LYS A 92 8.33 -7.51 6.65
C LYS A 92 7.45 -6.47 5.96
N PHE A 93 6.61 -5.79 6.72
CA PHE A 93 5.56 -4.91 6.22
C PHE A 93 6.08 -3.86 5.23
N SER A 94 7.18 -3.18 5.58
CA SER A 94 7.79 -2.17 4.70
C SER A 94 8.12 -2.70 3.31
N GLN A 95 8.54 -3.96 3.19
CA GLN A 95 8.90 -4.55 1.89
C GLN A 95 7.66 -4.84 1.04
N TYR A 96 6.53 -5.23 1.66
CA TYR A 96 5.26 -5.33 0.95
C TYR A 96 4.77 -3.94 0.52
N ALA A 97 4.86 -2.96 1.41
CA ALA A 97 4.43 -1.59 1.14
C ALA A 97 5.23 -0.95 0.00
N VAL A 98 6.57 -1.11 -0.02
CA VAL A 98 7.42 -0.58 -1.10
C VAL A 98 7.08 -1.23 -2.46
N TRP A 99 6.80 -2.54 -2.51
CA TRP A 99 6.38 -3.17 -3.76
C TRP A 99 4.99 -2.72 -4.22
N PHE A 100 4.07 -2.54 -3.28
CA PHE A 100 2.74 -2.00 -3.58
C PHE A 100 2.85 -0.57 -4.14
N LEU A 101 3.57 0.32 -3.44
CA LEU A 101 3.76 1.70 -3.86
C LEU A 101 4.60 1.80 -5.14
N TYR A 102 5.54 0.89 -5.37
CA TYR A 102 6.18 0.81 -6.68
C TYR A 102 5.14 0.64 -7.80
N ALA A 103 4.18 -0.28 -7.64
CA ALA A 103 3.12 -0.51 -8.63
C ALA A 103 2.08 0.61 -8.68
N SER A 104 1.65 1.17 -7.55
CA SER A 104 0.55 2.13 -7.47
C SER A 104 0.94 3.60 -7.49
N LEU A 105 2.23 3.90 -7.34
CA LEU A 105 2.76 5.26 -7.33
C LEU A 105 3.87 5.45 -8.35
N LEU A 106 4.96 4.66 -8.29
CA LEU A 106 6.11 4.93 -9.15
C LEU A 106 5.84 4.60 -10.61
N VAL A 107 5.32 3.40 -10.90
CA VAL A 107 4.96 3.00 -12.27
C VAL A 107 4.03 4.03 -12.95
N PRO A 108 2.91 4.45 -12.33
CA PRO A 108 2.03 5.41 -12.97
C PRO A 108 2.65 6.81 -13.10
N VAL A 109 3.41 7.31 -12.11
CA VAL A 109 4.12 8.60 -12.21
C VAL A 109 5.12 8.64 -13.36
N THR A 110 5.77 7.50 -13.65
CA THR A 110 6.77 7.41 -14.73
C THR A 110 6.16 7.20 -16.11
N THR A 111 4.92 6.72 -16.21
CA THR A 111 4.32 6.31 -17.49
C THR A 111 3.11 7.14 -17.91
N LEU A 112 2.18 7.47 -17.02
CA LEU A 112 0.94 8.15 -17.38
C LEU A 112 1.15 9.54 -17.99
N PRO A 113 2.04 10.40 -17.44
CA PRO A 113 2.27 11.72 -18.02
C PRO A 113 2.73 11.70 -19.48
N LEU A 114 3.35 10.60 -19.95
CA LEU A 114 3.78 10.46 -21.36
C LEU A 114 2.62 10.41 -22.36
N TYR A 115 1.43 10.00 -21.93
CA TYR A 115 0.24 9.92 -22.77
C TYR A 115 -0.95 10.75 -22.27
N GLY A 116 -0.89 11.27 -21.04
CA GLY A 116 -1.86 12.24 -20.51
C GLY A 116 -1.61 13.69 -20.97
N GLY A 117 -0.47 13.95 -21.60
CA GLY A 117 -0.11 15.28 -22.12
C GLY A 117 0.24 16.29 -21.02
N GLY A 118 0.18 17.58 -21.38
CA GLY A 118 0.40 18.69 -20.46
C GLY A 118 1.85 19.20 -20.41
N ARG A 119 2.87 18.35 -20.60
CA ARG A 119 4.28 18.77 -20.58
C ARG A 119 5.12 18.05 -21.64
N PRO A 120 6.27 18.62 -22.06
CA PRO A 120 7.19 17.93 -22.95
C PRO A 120 7.66 16.59 -22.35
N PRO A 121 7.91 15.55 -23.17
CA PRO A 121 8.40 14.26 -22.71
C PRO A 121 9.70 14.35 -21.91
N GLU A 122 10.58 15.30 -22.24
CA GLU A 122 11.86 15.51 -21.57
C GLU A 122 11.68 15.96 -20.11
N ASP A 123 10.81 16.95 -19.87
CA ASP A 123 10.50 17.44 -18.51
C ASP A 123 9.80 16.34 -17.69
N THR A 124 8.88 15.62 -18.32
CA THR A 124 8.21 14.47 -17.73
C THR A 124 9.20 13.39 -17.30
N PHE A 125 10.14 13.04 -18.17
CA PHE A 125 11.14 12.03 -17.90
C PHE A 125 12.14 12.47 -16.82
N MET A 126 12.60 13.73 -16.84
CA MET A 126 13.49 14.26 -15.80
C MET A 126 12.85 14.19 -14.41
N PHE A 127 11.55 14.48 -14.32
CA PHE A 127 10.79 14.33 -13.08
C PHE A 127 10.66 12.86 -12.66
N ALA A 128 10.34 11.96 -13.60
CA ALA A 128 10.28 10.52 -13.33
C ALA A 128 11.63 9.95 -12.88
N LEU A 129 12.73 10.44 -13.44
CA LEU A 129 14.09 10.08 -13.05
C LEU A 129 14.39 10.54 -11.61
N PHE A 130 14.02 11.77 -11.25
CA PHE A 130 14.16 12.27 -9.88
C PHE A 130 13.35 11.42 -8.88
N CYS A 131 12.06 11.19 -9.17
CA CYS A 131 11.21 10.35 -8.32
C CYS A 131 11.75 8.93 -8.18
N SER A 132 12.30 8.38 -9.27
CA SER A 132 12.96 7.07 -9.28
C SER A 132 14.21 7.04 -8.41
N ALA A 133 15.04 8.10 -8.44
CA ALA A 133 16.22 8.22 -7.58
C ALA A 133 15.85 8.30 -6.09
N VAL A 134 14.83 9.09 -5.75
CA VAL A 134 14.27 9.15 -4.38
C VAL A 134 13.75 7.77 -3.96
N TRP A 135 13.02 7.09 -4.85
CA TRP A 135 12.49 5.74 -4.58
C TRP A 135 13.58 4.69 -4.37
N ILE A 136 14.69 4.77 -5.12
CA ILE A 136 15.87 3.93 -4.88
C ILE A 136 16.42 4.19 -3.47
N GLY A 137 16.53 5.45 -3.05
CA GLY A 137 16.92 5.82 -1.68
C GLY A 137 16.03 5.18 -0.62
N VAL A 138 14.71 5.33 -0.78
CA VAL A 138 13.69 4.70 0.09
C VAL A 138 13.87 3.18 0.14
N ALA A 139 14.01 2.53 -1.01
CA ALA A 139 14.18 1.08 -1.11
C ALA A 139 15.47 0.58 -0.44
N LEU A 140 16.58 1.29 -0.64
CA LEU A 140 17.88 0.95 -0.04
C LEU A 140 17.86 1.09 1.50
N ILE A 141 17.19 2.11 2.02
CA ILE A 141 17.05 2.30 3.47
C ILE A 141 16.15 1.20 4.04
N LEU A 142 14.98 0.94 3.43
CA LEU A 142 14.00 -0.03 3.92
C LEU A 142 14.43 -1.50 3.75
N ARG A 143 15.46 -1.78 2.94
CA ARG A 143 16.14 -3.09 2.91
C ARG A 143 16.81 -3.45 4.23
N ARG A 144 17.22 -2.45 5.02
CA ARG A 144 17.84 -2.67 6.34
C ARG A 144 16.78 -3.16 7.33
N ASP A 145 17.20 -3.95 8.31
CA ASP A 145 16.32 -4.28 9.42
C ASP A 145 16.02 -3.00 10.22
N ALA A 146 14.74 -2.82 10.58
CA ALA A 146 14.34 -1.64 11.34
C ALA A 146 15.09 -1.63 12.69
N ALA A 147 15.43 -0.45 13.20
CA ALA A 147 15.82 -0.30 14.60
C ALA A 147 14.61 -0.59 15.52
N LEU A 148 14.86 -0.95 16.78
CA LEU A 148 13.81 -1.09 17.80
C LEU A 148 13.32 0.29 18.23
N LEU A 149 12.58 0.96 17.34
CA LEU A 149 12.07 2.31 17.57
C LEU A 149 10.82 2.31 18.46
N VAL A 150 10.04 1.23 18.41
CA VAL A 150 8.81 1.07 19.19
C VAL A 150 9.07 0.06 20.32
N PRO A 151 8.88 0.43 21.59
CA PRO A 151 9.03 -0.48 22.71
C PRO A 151 7.89 -1.50 22.68
N VAL A 152 8.20 -2.71 22.25
CA VAL A 152 7.23 -3.80 22.34
C VAL A 152 7.26 -4.35 23.76
N LYS A 153 6.23 -4.02 24.53
CA LYS A 153 5.95 -4.70 25.80
C LYS A 153 4.86 -5.74 25.56
N ALA A 154 4.94 -6.89 26.23
CA ALA A 154 3.80 -7.78 26.32
C ALA A 154 2.70 -7.05 27.11
N SER A 155 1.79 -6.40 26.39
CA SER A 155 0.58 -5.89 27.01
C SER A 155 -0.31 -7.07 27.39
N GLY A 156 -1.03 -6.95 28.50
CA GLY A 156 -2.05 -7.93 28.86
C GLY A 156 -3.13 -7.95 27.77
N SER A 157 -3.58 -9.15 27.39
CA SER A 157 -4.65 -9.33 26.38
C SER A 157 -5.89 -8.46 26.67
N GLY A 158 -6.19 -8.21 27.94
CA GLY A 158 -7.25 -7.29 28.36
C GLY A 158 -7.08 -5.87 27.81
N LEU A 159 -5.92 -5.23 28.00
CA LEU A 159 -5.69 -3.86 27.53
C LEU A 159 -5.87 -3.74 26.01
N PHE A 160 -5.29 -4.69 25.26
CA PHE A 160 -5.42 -4.72 23.81
C PHE A 160 -6.87 -4.75 23.36
N TRP A 161 -7.67 -5.68 23.89
CA TRP A 161 -9.08 -5.81 23.51
C TRP A 161 -9.94 -4.68 24.07
N THR A 162 -9.60 -4.09 25.21
CA THR A 162 -10.25 -2.87 25.73
C THR A 162 -10.04 -1.71 24.77
N VAL A 163 -8.83 -1.47 24.28
CA VAL A 163 -8.58 -0.38 23.31
C VAL A 163 -9.34 -0.61 22.01
N VAL A 164 -9.26 -1.81 21.43
CA VAL A 164 -9.99 -2.16 20.19
C VAL A 164 -11.51 -2.03 20.38
N GLY A 165 -12.02 -2.56 21.50
CA GLY A 165 -13.43 -2.52 21.85
C GLY A 165 -13.93 -1.11 22.08
N SER A 166 -13.23 -0.30 22.88
CA SER A 166 -13.60 1.08 23.17
C SER A 166 -13.64 1.93 21.90
N ILE A 167 -12.61 1.87 21.04
CA ILE A 167 -12.61 2.64 19.77
C ILE A 167 -13.78 2.20 18.88
N SER A 168 -14.03 0.89 18.77
CA SER A 168 -15.13 0.37 17.95
C SER A 168 -16.49 0.80 18.50
N VAL A 169 -16.71 0.67 19.80
CA VAL A 169 -17.97 1.08 20.46
C VAL A 169 -18.19 2.57 20.30
N ILE A 170 -17.18 3.41 20.57
CA ILE A 170 -17.27 4.86 20.39
C ILE A 170 -17.61 5.17 18.93
N THR A 171 -16.92 4.56 17.96
CA THR A 171 -17.15 4.81 16.53
C THR A 171 -18.59 4.46 16.12
N TYR A 172 -19.07 3.27 16.46
CA TYR A 172 -20.38 2.82 16.01
C TYR A 172 -21.55 3.42 16.79
N VAL A 173 -21.40 3.68 18.11
CA VAL A 173 -22.41 4.40 18.89
C VAL A 173 -22.56 5.82 18.37
N TYR A 174 -21.43 6.49 18.06
CA TYR A 174 -21.47 7.84 17.54
C TYR A 174 -22.04 7.90 16.11
N LEU A 175 -21.67 6.95 15.25
CA LEU A 175 -22.25 6.79 13.92
C LEU A 175 -23.76 6.53 13.98
N ALA A 176 -24.21 5.69 14.91
CA ALA A 176 -25.63 5.45 15.16
C ALA A 176 -26.37 6.69 15.69
N ALA A 177 -25.72 7.50 16.53
CA ALA A 177 -26.32 8.72 17.09
C ALA A 177 -26.56 9.80 16.05
N ILE A 178 -25.68 9.92 15.04
CA ILE A 178 -25.79 10.95 13.98
C ILE A 178 -26.67 10.49 12.82
N PHE A 179 -26.43 9.29 12.30
CA PHE A 179 -27.07 8.82 11.06
C PHE A 179 -28.26 7.88 11.32
N GLY A 180 -28.47 7.47 12.57
CA GLY A 180 -29.34 6.34 12.89
C GLY A 180 -28.70 4.99 12.49
N LEU A 181 -29.18 3.89 13.08
CA LEU A 181 -28.86 2.54 12.61
C LEU A 181 -29.71 2.19 11.40
N THR A 182 -29.42 2.81 10.26
CA THR A 182 -30.08 2.46 9.00
C THR A 182 -29.16 1.60 8.14
N PHE A 183 -29.55 0.35 7.90
CA PHE A 183 -28.90 -0.51 6.92
C PHE A 183 -29.51 -0.26 5.55
N ASN A 184 -29.19 0.88 4.97
CA ASN A 184 -29.54 1.15 3.59
C ASN A 184 -28.38 0.65 2.72
N ILE A 185 -28.53 -0.54 2.14
CA ILE A 185 -27.68 -0.95 1.02
C ILE A 185 -28.16 -0.15 -0.20
N VAL A 186 -27.89 1.16 -0.16
CA VAL A 186 -28.22 2.09 -1.23
C VAL A 186 -27.50 1.60 -2.48
N SER A 187 -28.21 1.58 -3.61
CA SER A 187 -27.63 1.14 -4.86
C SER A 187 -26.33 1.91 -5.11
N VAL A 188 -25.33 1.27 -5.73
CA VAL A 188 -24.01 1.85 -6.03
C VAL A 188 -24.09 3.19 -6.83
N PHE A 189 -25.29 3.53 -7.31
CA PHE A 189 -25.63 4.66 -8.17
C PHE A 189 -26.32 5.84 -7.45
N GLU A 190 -26.99 5.64 -6.31
CA GLU A 190 -27.68 6.70 -5.54
C GLU A 190 -26.81 7.36 -4.44
N ILE A 191 -25.52 7.02 -4.40
CA ILE A 191 -24.57 7.41 -3.33
C ILE A 191 -24.18 8.90 -3.35
N TYR A 192 -24.45 9.63 -4.43
CA TYR A 192 -23.96 11.00 -4.56
C TYR A 192 -24.58 11.97 -3.54
N ASP A 193 -25.88 11.83 -3.23
CA ASP A 193 -26.58 12.71 -2.29
C ASP A 193 -26.16 12.46 -0.83
N ILE A 194 -25.92 11.19 -0.46
CA ILE A 194 -25.44 10.79 0.87
C ILE A 194 -24.00 11.27 1.13
N ARG A 195 -23.19 11.34 0.07
CA ARG A 195 -21.81 11.82 0.17
C ARG A 195 -21.73 13.33 0.33
N LEU A 196 -22.66 14.07 -0.27
CA LEU A 196 -22.79 15.52 -0.09
C LEU A 196 -23.25 15.84 1.34
N SER A 197 -24.28 15.16 1.87
CA SER A 197 -24.68 15.35 3.27
C SER A 197 -23.58 14.95 4.27
N TYR A 198 -22.86 13.84 4.05
CA TYR A 198 -21.70 13.49 4.89
C TYR A 198 -20.59 14.56 4.84
N ARG A 199 -20.30 15.09 3.65
CA ARG A 199 -19.24 16.09 3.47
C ARG A 199 -19.63 17.45 4.06
N ASP A 200 -20.86 17.89 3.83
CA ASP A 200 -21.29 19.26 4.10
C ASP A 200 -21.90 19.40 5.50
N GLU A 201 -22.44 18.33 6.08
CA GLU A 201 -23.06 18.37 7.42
C GLU A 201 -22.16 17.80 8.52
N VAL A 202 -21.22 16.88 8.24
CA VAL A 202 -20.53 16.09 9.28
C VAL A 202 -19.06 16.43 9.44
N ILE A 203 -18.32 16.61 8.34
CA ILE A 203 -16.91 17.00 8.40
C ILE A 203 -16.71 18.38 9.06
N PRO A 204 -17.55 19.40 8.79
CA PRO A 204 -17.41 20.72 9.42
C PRO A 204 -17.88 20.74 10.87
N THR A 205 -18.85 19.90 11.24
CA THR A 205 -19.46 19.91 12.58
C THR A 205 -18.68 19.09 13.60
N VAL A 206 -18.07 17.96 13.19
CA VAL A 206 -17.29 17.11 14.12
C VAL A 206 -16.10 16.42 13.42
N PRO A 207 -14.95 17.10 13.28
CA PRO A 207 -13.75 16.55 12.61
C PRO A 207 -13.26 15.21 13.19
N LEU A 208 -13.44 15.01 14.50
CA LEU A 208 -13.02 13.78 15.20
C LEU A 208 -13.71 12.51 14.67
N LEU A 209 -14.96 12.61 14.21
CA LEU A 209 -15.69 11.45 13.70
C LEU A 209 -15.08 10.93 12.39
N GLY A 210 -14.66 11.83 11.51
CA GLY A 210 -14.00 11.47 10.26
C GLY A 210 -12.76 10.62 10.50
N TYR A 211 -11.99 10.95 11.52
CA TYR A 211 -10.83 10.15 11.95
C TYR A 211 -11.27 8.78 12.49
N LEU A 212 -12.27 8.72 13.38
CA LEU A 212 -12.73 7.45 13.97
C LEU A 212 -13.26 6.48 12.91
N ILE A 213 -14.13 6.94 12.02
CA ILE A 213 -14.71 6.11 10.94
C ILE A 213 -13.60 5.60 10.02
N THR A 214 -12.69 6.48 9.60
CA THR A 214 -11.61 6.09 8.68
C THR A 214 -10.66 5.10 9.35
N ASN A 215 -10.29 5.32 10.61
CA ASN A 215 -9.45 4.41 11.38
C ASN A 215 -10.12 3.05 11.63
N GLN A 216 -11.42 3.04 11.91
CA GLN A 216 -12.21 1.83 12.08
C GLN A 216 -12.23 1.00 10.78
N GLY A 217 -12.52 1.64 9.65
CA GLY A 217 -12.60 1.00 8.34
C GLY A 217 -11.24 0.59 7.77
N ASN A 218 -10.19 1.36 8.02
CA ASN A 218 -8.86 1.11 7.44
C ASN A 218 -8.01 0.14 8.26
N VAL A 219 -8.21 0.07 9.59
CA VAL A 219 -7.31 -0.66 10.48
C VAL A 219 -8.06 -1.68 11.32
N ILE A 220 -9.03 -1.26 12.13
CA ILE A 220 -9.65 -2.15 13.12
C ILE A 220 -10.46 -3.25 12.44
N ASN A 221 -11.35 -2.91 11.50
CA ASN A 221 -12.17 -3.90 10.80
C ASN A 221 -11.28 -4.89 10.00
N PRO A 222 -10.30 -4.45 9.18
CA PRO A 222 -9.34 -5.37 8.55
C PRO A 222 -8.54 -6.22 9.52
N PHE A 223 -8.14 -5.67 10.67
CA PHE A 223 -7.48 -6.42 11.73
C PHE A 223 -8.39 -7.51 12.30
N LEU A 224 -9.65 -7.18 12.64
CA LEU A 224 -10.64 -8.14 13.17
C LEU A 224 -10.91 -9.26 12.16
N MET A 225 -11.04 -8.91 10.87
CA MET A 225 -11.19 -9.88 9.78
C MET A 225 -9.99 -10.84 9.73
N ALA A 226 -8.78 -10.30 9.66
CA ALA A 226 -7.56 -11.12 9.57
C ALA A 226 -7.33 -11.97 10.82
N PHE A 227 -7.49 -11.38 12.01
CA PHE A 227 -7.33 -12.06 13.29
C PHE A 227 -8.37 -13.18 13.46
N GLY A 228 -9.64 -12.89 13.21
CA GLY A 228 -10.74 -13.85 13.30
C GLY A 228 -10.50 -15.06 12.41
N LEU A 229 -10.04 -14.84 11.18
CA LEU A 229 -9.76 -15.93 10.24
C LEU A 229 -8.52 -16.74 10.64
N LEU A 230 -7.44 -16.08 11.07
CA LEU A 230 -6.19 -16.75 11.47
C LEU A 230 -6.34 -17.55 12.76
N LYS A 231 -7.11 -17.05 13.73
CA LYS A 231 -7.36 -17.69 15.02
C LYS A 231 -8.64 -18.54 15.07
N ARG A 232 -9.32 -18.71 13.93
CA ARG A 232 -10.61 -19.43 13.81
C ARG A 232 -11.73 -18.89 14.73
N LYS A 233 -11.65 -17.61 15.09
CA LYS A 233 -12.70 -16.89 15.83
C LYS A 233 -13.61 -16.19 14.83
N TYR A 234 -14.47 -16.96 14.17
CA TYR A 234 -15.28 -16.47 13.04
C TYR A 234 -16.24 -15.34 13.41
N TRP A 235 -16.63 -15.21 14.68
CA TRP A 235 -17.44 -14.08 15.15
C TRP A 235 -16.70 -12.73 15.03
N LEU A 236 -15.38 -12.68 15.29
CA LEU A 236 -14.57 -11.47 15.09
C LEU A 236 -14.44 -11.13 13.61
N PHE A 237 -14.34 -12.18 12.77
CA PHE A 237 -14.33 -12.01 11.33
C PHE A 237 -15.67 -11.43 10.82
N ALA A 238 -16.79 -11.98 11.27
CA ALA A 238 -18.11 -11.45 10.98
C ALA A 238 -18.28 -10.01 11.47
N LEU A 239 -17.81 -9.69 12.68
CA LEU A 239 -17.84 -8.32 13.22
C LEU A 239 -17.09 -7.33 12.33
N GLY A 240 -15.91 -7.72 11.82
CA GLY A 240 -15.15 -6.89 10.88
C GLY A 240 -15.89 -6.66 9.55
N ILE A 241 -16.56 -7.69 9.01
CA ILE A 241 -17.38 -7.56 7.79
C ILE A 241 -18.58 -6.64 8.03
N VAL A 242 -19.35 -6.89 9.08
CA VAL A 242 -20.52 -6.06 9.44
C VAL A 242 -20.08 -4.61 9.63
N GLY A 243 -18.94 -4.39 10.27
CA GLY A 243 -18.33 -3.08 10.39
C GLY A 243 -18.03 -2.39 9.06
N GLN A 244 -17.43 -3.11 8.09
CA GLN A 244 -17.19 -2.55 6.76
C GLN A 244 -18.49 -2.22 6.02
N LEU A 245 -19.51 -3.08 6.13
CA LEU A 245 -20.81 -2.84 5.50
C LEU A 245 -21.53 -1.64 6.12
N LEU A 246 -21.47 -1.48 7.44
CA LEU A 246 -22.01 -0.31 8.14
C LEU A 246 -21.33 0.98 7.69
N ILE A 247 -19.99 1.01 7.69
CA ILE A 247 -19.24 2.18 7.23
C ILE A 247 -19.54 2.47 5.76
N TYR A 248 -19.61 1.45 4.91
CA TYR A 248 -19.95 1.63 3.51
C TYR A 248 -21.37 2.20 3.32
N SER A 249 -22.35 1.69 4.08
CA SER A 249 -23.74 2.13 4.03
C SER A 249 -23.89 3.60 4.42
N THR A 250 -23.10 4.10 5.38
CA THR A 250 -23.15 5.51 5.80
C THR A 250 -22.27 6.45 4.99
N THR A 251 -21.07 6.02 4.60
CA THR A 251 -20.09 6.90 3.92
C THR A 251 -20.11 6.80 2.39
N GLY A 252 -20.66 5.72 1.84
CA GLY A 252 -20.58 5.40 0.42
C GLY A 252 -19.17 5.04 -0.08
N TYR A 253 -18.20 4.85 0.81
CA TYR A 253 -16.81 4.59 0.43
C TYR A 253 -16.61 3.19 -0.17
N LYS A 254 -16.62 3.11 -1.51
CA LYS A 254 -16.42 1.86 -2.27
C LYS A 254 -15.12 1.13 -1.91
N THR A 255 -14.06 1.85 -1.52
CA THR A 255 -12.78 1.27 -1.09
C THR A 255 -12.91 0.41 0.16
N VAL A 256 -13.80 0.79 1.09
CA VAL A 256 -14.09 0.04 2.32
C VAL A 256 -14.74 -1.31 1.98
N LEU A 257 -15.69 -1.31 1.04
CA LEU A 257 -16.35 -2.54 0.58
C LEU A 257 -15.35 -3.49 -0.11
N ILE A 258 -14.52 -2.95 -1.01
CA ILE A 258 -13.50 -3.72 -1.76
C ILE A 258 -12.42 -4.30 -0.83
N SER A 259 -12.19 -3.68 0.33
CA SER A 259 -11.23 -4.19 1.30
C SER A 259 -11.60 -5.56 1.87
N ILE A 260 -12.89 -5.96 1.87
CA ILE A 260 -13.35 -7.25 2.39
C ILE A 260 -12.74 -8.41 1.58
N PRO A 261 -13.01 -8.55 0.26
CA PRO A 261 -12.41 -9.63 -0.53
C PRO A 261 -10.88 -9.50 -0.62
N LEU A 262 -10.32 -8.29 -0.59
CA LEU A 262 -8.88 -8.09 -0.65
C LEU A 262 -8.18 -8.54 0.65
N CYS A 263 -8.76 -8.26 1.82
CA CYS A 263 -8.27 -8.76 3.10
C CYS A 263 -8.30 -10.30 3.15
N LEU A 264 -9.40 -10.92 2.69
CA LEU A 264 -9.52 -12.37 2.58
C LEU A 264 -8.43 -12.98 1.68
N LEU A 265 -8.21 -12.38 0.51
CA LEU A 265 -7.17 -12.79 -0.43
C LEU A 265 -5.78 -12.73 0.22
N LEU A 266 -5.44 -11.61 0.87
CA LEU A 266 -4.14 -11.46 1.53
C LEU A 266 -3.94 -12.46 2.67
N VAL A 267 -4.93 -12.68 3.52
CA VAL A 267 -4.85 -13.70 4.57
C VAL A 267 -4.66 -15.09 3.95
N PHE A 268 -5.40 -15.42 2.89
CA PHE A 268 -5.25 -16.72 2.22
C PHE A 268 -3.85 -16.93 1.63
N LEU A 269 -3.32 -15.91 0.95
CA LEU A 269 -1.99 -15.96 0.32
C LEU A 269 -0.86 -16.01 1.36
N LEU A 270 -1.02 -15.32 2.49
CA LEU A 270 0.05 -15.13 3.46
C LEU A 270 -0.04 -16.05 4.68
N LYS A 271 -1.19 -16.66 5.00
CA LYS A 271 -1.35 -17.47 6.25
C LYS A 271 -0.36 -18.63 6.39
N LYS A 272 0.12 -19.19 5.27
CA LYS A 272 1.11 -20.28 5.24
C LYS A 272 2.51 -19.82 4.80
N ARG A 273 2.70 -18.53 4.51
CA ARG A 273 3.93 -17.99 3.92
C ARG A 273 4.58 -16.99 4.87
N THR A 274 5.88 -17.10 5.04
CA THR A 274 6.69 -16.10 5.77
C THR A 274 7.23 -15.03 4.83
N SER A 275 7.20 -15.27 3.52
CA SER A 275 7.65 -14.33 2.51
C SER A 275 6.98 -14.58 1.16
N VAL A 276 6.90 -13.53 0.33
CA VAL A 276 6.54 -13.63 -1.09
C VAL A 276 7.64 -13.03 -1.96
N LEU A 277 7.70 -13.45 -3.22
CA LEU A 277 8.55 -12.77 -4.21
C LEU A 277 7.95 -11.40 -4.49
N GLY A 278 8.78 -10.35 -4.48
CA GLY A 278 8.34 -8.99 -4.75
C GLY A 278 7.61 -8.84 -6.08
N ALA A 279 8.12 -9.53 -7.10
CA ALA A 279 7.53 -9.61 -8.44
C ALA A 279 6.05 -10.07 -8.45
N MET A 280 5.60 -10.83 -7.45
CA MET A 280 4.20 -11.26 -7.37
C MET A 280 3.23 -10.10 -7.14
N VAL A 281 3.70 -8.98 -6.56
CA VAL A 281 2.86 -7.80 -6.34
C VAL A 281 2.54 -7.13 -7.68
N VAL A 282 3.54 -6.97 -8.55
CA VAL A 282 3.34 -6.39 -9.90
C VAL A 282 2.54 -7.34 -10.79
N PHE A 283 2.82 -8.65 -10.73
CA PHE A 283 1.97 -9.64 -11.41
C PHE A 283 0.51 -9.57 -10.91
N GLY A 284 0.30 -9.44 -9.61
CA GLY A 284 -1.04 -9.29 -9.02
C GLY A 284 -1.75 -8.00 -9.48
N ALA A 285 -1.02 -6.88 -9.55
CA ALA A 285 -1.55 -5.62 -10.08
C ALA A 285 -1.92 -5.74 -11.57
N ALA A 286 -1.06 -6.36 -12.38
CA ALA A 286 -1.34 -6.64 -13.79
C ALA A 286 -2.59 -7.50 -13.97
N ALA A 287 -2.68 -8.60 -13.22
CA ALA A 287 -3.81 -9.52 -13.27
C ALA A 287 -5.11 -8.83 -12.82
N LEU A 288 -5.07 -8.03 -11.76
CA LEU A 288 -6.22 -7.27 -11.27
C LEU A 288 -6.68 -6.22 -12.30
N ALA A 289 -5.74 -5.51 -12.93
CA ALA A 289 -6.06 -4.50 -13.94
C ALA A 289 -6.72 -5.12 -15.17
N TRP A 290 -6.14 -6.18 -15.73
CA TRP A 290 -6.74 -6.88 -16.87
C TRP A 290 -8.05 -7.57 -16.54
N LEU A 291 -8.21 -8.11 -15.33
CA LEU A 291 -9.49 -8.66 -14.89
C LEU A 291 -10.56 -7.56 -14.81
N ALA A 292 -10.24 -6.39 -14.26
CA ALA A 292 -11.16 -5.27 -14.22
C ALA A 292 -11.58 -4.81 -15.63
N ILE A 293 -10.61 -4.68 -16.55
CA ILE A 293 -10.86 -4.34 -17.97
C ILE A 293 -11.79 -5.38 -18.61
N ALA A 294 -11.50 -6.67 -18.42
CA ALA A 294 -12.31 -7.75 -18.98
C ALA A 294 -13.76 -7.72 -18.45
N ILE A 295 -13.94 -7.47 -17.14
CA ILE A 295 -15.26 -7.35 -16.53
C ILE A 295 -16.02 -6.18 -17.16
N ASP A 296 -15.44 -4.98 -17.20
CA ASP A 296 -16.14 -3.78 -17.71
C ASP A 296 -16.40 -3.81 -19.22
N ARG A 297 -15.62 -4.59 -20.00
CA ARG A 297 -15.91 -4.83 -21.42
C ARG A 297 -17.12 -5.74 -21.65
N ILE A 298 -17.42 -6.65 -20.71
CA ILE A 298 -18.56 -7.56 -20.78
C ILE A 298 -19.79 -6.91 -20.13
N VAL A 299 -19.62 -6.33 -18.94
CA VAL A 299 -20.66 -5.67 -18.16
C VAL A 299 -20.11 -4.34 -17.64
N PRO A 300 -20.58 -3.18 -18.14
CA PRO A 300 -20.01 -1.87 -17.81
C PRO A 300 -20.42 -1.42 -16.39
N LEU A 301 -19.85 -2.06 -15.37
CA LEU A 301 -20.16 -1.84 -13.96
C LEU A 301 -19.30 -0.73 -13.33
N GLY A 302 -18.27 -0.24 -14.03
CA GLY A 302 -17.33 0.75 -13.52
C GLY A 302 -16.28 0.15 -12.56
N VAL A 303 -15.99 -1.14 -12.72
CA VAL A 303 -14.98 -1.87 -11.94
C VAL A 303 -13.59 -1.31 -12.22
N VAL A 304 -13.30 -0.93 -13.46
CA VAL A 304 -12.03 -0.31 -13.88
C VAL A 304 -11.78 1.00 -13.13
N ASP A 305 -12.81 1.84 -13.00
CA ASP A 305 -12.69 3.14 -12.34
C ASP A 305 -12.26 2.97 -10.87
N VAL A 306 -12.82 1.98 -10.18
CA VAL A 306 -12.57 1.79 -8.75
C VAL A 306 -11.32 0.95 -8.49
N LEU A 307 -11.11 -0.14 -9.22
CA LEU A 307 -9.98 -1.05 -8.97
C LEU A 307 -8.69 -0.61 -9.65
N VAL A 308 -8.76 0.03 -10.81
CA VAL A 308 -7.57 0.41 -11.60
C VAL A 308 -7.32 1.90 -11.50
N ALA A 309 -8.27 2.73 -11.93
CA ALA A 309 -8.03 4.16 -12.03
C ALA A 309 -7.77 4.80 -10.65
N ARG A 310 -8.63 4.51 -9.66
CA ARG A 310 -8.45 5.02 -8.29
C ARG A 310 -7.27 4.41 -7.54
N THR A 311 -6.99 3.12 -7.72
CA THR A 311 -5.91 2.44 -6.98
C THR A 311 -4.54 2.76 -7.54
N PHE A 312 -4.42 2.72 -8.87
CA PHE A 312 -3.13 2.62 -9.56
C PHE A 312 -2.82 3.77 -10.50
N MET A 313 -3.79 4.59 -10.91
CA MET A 313 -3.55 5.64 -11.92
C MET A 313 -3.55 7.05 -11.34
N THR A 314 -4.36 7.28 -10.30
CA THR A 314 -4.58 8.62 -9.72
C THR A 314 -3.28 9.34 -9.41
N ALA A 315 -2.29 8.62 -8.84
CA ALA A 315 -0.98 9.17 -8.51
C ALA A 315 -0.21 9.73 -9.72
N GLY A 316 -0.22 9.00 -10.83
CA GLY A 316 0.50 9.39 -12.05
C GLY A 316 -0.25 10.44 -12.86
N TYR A 317 -1.57 10.34 -12.91
CA TYR A 317 -2.40 11.27 -13.66
C TYR A 317 -2.43 12.68 -13.06
N LEU A 318 -2.53 12.79 -11.73
CA LEU A 318 -2.63 14.10 -11.09
C LEU A 318 -1.29 14.81 -10.96
N MET A 319 -0.18 14.09 -11.04
CA MET A 319 1.16 14.67 -10.85
C MET A 319 1.47 15.88 -11.77
N PRO A 320 1.18 15.85 -13.09
CA PRO A 320 1.38 17.02 -13.95
C PRO A 320 0.56 18.24 -13.52
N PHE A 321 -0.64 18.05 -12.97
CA PHE A 321 -1.51 19.15 -12.52
C PHE A 321 -0.89 19.88 -11.32
N TYR A 322 -0.30 19.12 -10.39
CA TYR A 322 0.43 19.72 -9.28
C TYR A 322 1.66 20.50 -9.75
N ARG A 323 2.39 20.00 -10.75
CA ARG A 323 3.53 20.76 -11.28
C ARG A 323 3.10 22.02 -12.01
N GLU A 324 2.00 21.96 -12.75
CA GLU A 324 1.46 23.15 -13.44
C GLU A 324 1.12 24.28 -12.47
N VAL A 325 0.55 23.94 -11.30
CA VAL A 325 0.19 24.92 -10.28
C VAL A 325 1.40 25.42 -9.47
N TYR A 326 2.33 24.53 -9.11
CA TYR A 326 3.37 24.82 -8.11
C TYR A 326 4.79 25.07 -8.65
N ASP A 327 5.02 24.93 -9.97
CA ASP A 327 6.33 25.22 -10.59
C ASP A 327 6.75 26.70 -10.41
N GLY A 328 5.79 27.61 -10.23
CA GLY A 328 6.03 29.03 -9.99
C GLY A 328 6.62 29.39 -8.61
N GLY A 329 6.77 28.42 -7.69
CA GLY A 329 7.47 28.62 -6.41
C GLY A 329 6.62 29.18 -5.27
N ALA A 330 5.33 29.44 -5.49
CA ALA A 330 4.37 29.69 -4.43
C ALA A 330 4.01 28.35 -3.77
N TRP A 331 4.77 27.89 -2.78
CA TRP A 331 4.53 26.58 -2.19
C TRP A 331 3.55 26.63 -1.02
N ALA A 332 2.90 25.49 -0.75
CA ALA A 332 1.91 25.35 0.34
C ALA A 332 2.52 25.13 1.74
N LEU A 333 3.81 24.78 1.85
CA LEU A 333 4.57 24.74 3.11
C LEU A 333 3.94 23.90 4.25
N TRP A 334 3.03 22.97 3.95
CA TRP A 334 2.19 22.22 4.89
C TRP A 334 1.43 23.09 5.89
N ASP A 335 1.11 24.32 5.51
CA ASP A 335 0.41 25.30 6.36
C ASP A 335 -1.03 24.88 6.67
N TYR A 336 -1.64 24.02 5.86
CA TYR A 336 -2.95 23.42 6.06
C TYR A 336 -2.95 22.26 7.07
N SER A 337 -1.81 21.95 7.67
CA SER A 337 -1.62 20.79 8.55
C SER A 337 -0.85 21.18 9.81
N PHE A 338 0.16 20.40 10.19
CA PHE A 338 0.92 20.56 11.43
C PHE A 338 1.82 21.80 11.47
N LEU A 339 2.07 22.45 10.32
CA LEU A 339 2.84 23.69 10.26
C LEU A 339 1.99 24.95 10.27
N SER A 340 0.66 24.84 10.31
CA SER A 340 -0.26 25.99 10.38
C SER A 340 0.09 27.06 11.43
N PRO A 341 0.65 26.72 12.61
CA PRO A 341 0.99 27.74 13.61
C PRO A 341 2.32 28.46 13.33
N PHE A 342 3.15 27.95 12.43
CA PHE A 342 4.55 28.37 12.26
C PHE A 342 4.83 29.03 10.92
N VAL A 343 4.05 28.71 9.90
CA VAL A 343 4.21 29.24 8.54
C VAL A 343 2.86 29.66 7.99
N THR A 344 2.88 30.59 7.05
CA THR A 344 1.70 31.03 6.31
C THR A 344 2.02 30.92 4.84
N ALA A 345 1.29 30.10 4.11
CA ALA A 345 1.42 29.98 2.67
C ALA A 345 0.44 30.96 1.97
N PRO A 346 0.60 31.24 0.67
CA PRO A 346 -0.27 32.16 -0.06
C PRO A 346 -1.63 31.54 -0.44
N TYR A 347 -2.09 30.52 0.30
CA TYR A 347 -3.27 29.73 -0.05
C TYR A 347 -4.20 29.55 1.15
N ASP A 348 -5.50 29.77 0.95
CA ASP A 348 -6.51 29.55 1.99
C ASP A 348 -7.03 28.10 2.05
N THR A 349 -6.56 27.24 1.15
CA THR A 349 -7.05 25.86 0.98
C THR A 349 -5.90 24.88 0.85
N SER A 350 -6.15 23.61 1.17
CA SER A 350 -5.14 22.56 0.98
C SER A 350 -4.80 22.37 -0.51
N PRO A 351 -3.60 21.87 -0.85
CA PRO A 351 -3.14 21.74 -2.23
C PRO A 351 -4.11 21.02 -3.16
N GLY A 352 -4.80 20.00 -2.67
CA GLY A 352 -5.78 19.26 -3.47
C GLY A 352 -6.98 20.09 -3.90
N PHE A 353 -7.52 20.94 -3.02
CA PHE A 353 -8.61 21.85 -3.38
C PHE A 353 -8.12 23.00 -4.25
N HIS A 354 -6.92 23.53 -3.97
CA HIS A 354 -6.35 24.60 -4.78
C HIS A 354 -6.10 24.13 -6.23
N VAL A 355 -5.52 22.95 -6.43
CA VAL A 355 -5.34 22.36 -7.77
C VAL A 355 -6.69 22.11 -8.45
N GLY A 356 -7.71 21.65 -7.72
CA GLY A 356 -9.07 21.51 -8.27
C GLY A 356 -9.68 22.83 -8.73
N ALA A 357 -9.50 23.90 -7.95
CA ALA A 357 -9.96 25.24 -8.29
C ALA A 357 -9.27 25.77 -9.57
N VAL A 358 -7.94 25.66 -9.65
CA VAL A 358 -7.14 26.22 -10.75
C VAL A 358 -7.27 25.41 -12.03
N MET A 359 -7.16 24.08 -11.95
CA MET A 359 -7.05 23.23 -13.15
C MET A 359 -8.39 22.89 -13.79
N ILE A 360 -9.45 22.75 -13.00
CA ILE A 360 -10.78 22.32 -13.50
C ILE A 360 -11.92 23.25 -13.10
N GLY A 361 -11.62 24.41 -12.50
CA GLY A 361 -12.62 25.41 -12.12
C GLY A 361 -13.57 24.96 -11.00
N ARG A 362 -13.18 23.94 -10.22
CA ARG A 362 -14.02 23.33 -9.18
C ARG A 362 -13.35 23.39 -7.81
N PRO A 363 -13.54 24.49 -7.05
CA PRO A 363 -12.98 24.63 -5.70
C PRO A 363 -13.60 23.63 -4.71
N ASP A 364 -14.76 23.06 -5.05
CA ASP A 364 -15.41 22.00 -4.29
C ASP A 364 -14.79 20.62 -4.54
N VAL A 365 -13.89 20.44 -5.51
CA VAL A 365 -13.31 19.13 -5.83
C VAL A 365 -11.88 19.05 -5.31
N GLN A 366 -11.65 18.11 -4.39
CA GLN A 366 -10.29 17.79 -3.95
C GLN A 366 -9.63 16.87 -4.97
N MET A 367 -8.57 17.36 -5.61
CA MET A 367 -7.64 16.52 -6.37
C MET A 367 -6.72 15.81 -5.38
N ASN A 368 -6.61 14.49 -5.48
CA ASN A 368 -5.80 13.71 -4.55
C ASN A 368 -4.30 13.94 -4.83
N ALA A 369 -3.54 14.27 -3.80
CA ALA A 369 -2.10 14.42 -3.89
C ALA A 369 -1.42 13.11 -3.50
N SER A 370 -0.78 12.40 -4.43
CA SER A 370 0.13 11.32 -4.05
C SER A 370 1.30 11.87 -3.21
N LEU A 371 2.06 11.01 -2.52
CA LEU A 371 3.20 11.50 -1.71
C LEU A 371 4.23 12.33 -2.51
N PHE A 372 4.39 12.07 -3.82
CA PHE A 372 5.23 12.90 -4.68
C PHE A 372 4.56 14.22 -5.05
N ALA A 373 3.26 14.21 -5.36
CA ALA A 373 2.52 15.42 -5.69
C ALA A 373 2.39 16.37 -4.48
N ASP A 374 2.10 15.82 -3.30
CA ASP A 374 1.98 16.60 -2.06
C ASP A 374 3.33 17.17 -1.64
N GLY A 375 4.40 16.37 -1.69
CA GLY A 375 5.75 16.86 -1.46
C GLY A 375 6.13 17.99 -2.41
N TYR A 376 5.78 17.85 -3.69
CA TYR A 376 6.05 18.89 -4.69
C TYR A 376 5.27 20.18 -4.45
N ALA A 377 3.99 20.08 -4.07
CA ALA A 377 3.17 21.24 -3.73
C ALA A 377 3.74 22.05 -2.56
N ASN A 378 4.35 21.36 -1.60
CA ASN A 378 4.75 21.95 -0.35
C ASN A 378 6.15 22.56 -0.37
N LEU A 379 7.10 21.99 -1.10
CA LEU A 379 8.49 22.51 -1.21
C LEU A 379 9.18 22.04 -2.50
N GLY A 380 8.46 21.85 -3.61
CA GLY A 380 9.00 21.35 -4.87
C GLY A 380 9.74 20.01 -4.71
N PHE A 381 10.88 19.86 -5.39
CA PHE A 381 11.72 18.66 -5.29
C PHE A 381 12.20 18.36 -3.87
N ALA A 382 12.45 19.38 -3.04
CA ALA A 382 12.86 19.19 -1.65
C ALA A 382 11.72 18.57 -0.81
N GLY A 383 10.49 18.98 -1.05
CA GLY A 383 9.34 18.41 -0.34
C GLY A 383 9.07 16.95 -0.68
N ILE A 384 9.37 16.50 -1.91
CA ILE A 384 9.35 15.06 -2.27
C ILE A 384 10.32 14.26 -1.39
N ILE A 385 11.53 14.78 -1.16
CA ILE A 385 12.54 14.12 -0.31
C ILE A 385 12.05 14.05 1.15
N ILE A 386 11.43 15.12 1.64
CA ILE A 386 10.88 15.20 3.00
C ILE A 386 9.76 14.16 3.18
N GLU A 387 8.77 14.11 2.27
CA GLU A 387 7.69 13.12 2.30
C GLU A 387 8.22 11.68 2.22
N ALA A 388 9.22 11.43 1.38
CA ALA A 388 9.89 10.14 1.28
C ALA A 388 10.63 9.75 2.57
N ALA A 389 11.25 10.70 3.28
CA ALA A 389 11.88 10.46 4.57
C ALA A 389 10.84 10.10 5.63
N VAL A 390 9.71 10.80 5.68
CA VAL A 390 8.60 10.51 6.61
C VAL A 390 8.01 9.13 6.31
N LEU A 391 7.81 8.78 5.04
CA LEU A 391 7.39 7.44 4.62
C LEU A 391 8.32 6.36 5.19
N VAL A 392 9.64 6.54 5.07
CA VAL A 392 10.61 5.58 5.61
C VAL A 392 10.45 5.42 7.12
N VAL A 393 10.28 6.52 7.85
CA VAL A 393 10.05 6.49 9.30
C VAL A 393 8.78 5.72 9.63
N LEU A 394 7.65 6.00 8.97
CA LEU A 394 6.38 5.31 9.20
C LEU A 394 6.48 3.81 8.96
N LEU A 395 7.10 3.40 7.84
CA LEU A 395 7.26 1.99 7.52
C LEU A 395 8.21 1.27 8.50
N PHE A 396 9.23 1.96 9.02
CA PHE A 396 10.08 1.42 10.09
C PHE A 396 9.36 1.31 11.44
N LEU A 397 8.50 2.27 11.79
CA LEU A 397 7.69 2.18 13.00
C LEU A 397 6.73 0.99 12.92
N VAL A 398 6.08 0.75 11.77
CA VAL A 398 5.24 -0.44 11.58
C VAL A 398 6.06 -1.72 11.66
N ASP A 399 7.19 -1.81 10.96
CA ASP A 399 8.09 -2.98 11.03
C ASP A 399 8.55 -3.26 12.48
N SER A 400 8.84 -2.20 13.25
CA SER A 400 9.23 -2.33 14.67
C SER A 400 8.07 -2.82 15.53
N ALA A 401 6.89 -2.21 15.37
CA ALA A 401 5.68 -2.58 16.10
C ALA A 401 5.18 -3.99 15.73
N SER A 402 5.46 -4.47 14.52
CA SER A 402 4.95 -5.75 14.01
C SER A 402 5.89 -6.94 14.20
N ARG A 403 7.03 -6.78 14.89
CA ARG A 403 8.03 -7.86 15.05
C ARG A 403 7.42 -9.12 15.66
N GLY A 404 7.72 -10.29 15.09
CA GLY A 404 7.22 -11.57 15.60
C GLY A 404 5.72 -11.82 15.34
N LEU A 405 5.02 -10.91 14.66
CA LEU A 405 3.65 -11.13 14.22
C LEU A 405 3.62 -11.78 12.82
N PRO A 406 2.60 -12.60 12.51
CA PRO A 406 2.49 -13.22 11.19
C PRO A 406 2.21 -12.15 10.11
N PRO A 407 2.91 -12.18 8.95
CA PRO A 407 2.68 -11.23 7.86
C PRO A 407 1.21 -11.16 7.40
N ALA A 408 0.50 -12.29 7.44
CA ALA A 408 -0.92 -12.36 7.10
C ALA A 408 -1.81 -11.43 7.95
N LEU A 409 -1.44 -11.18 9.21
CA LEU A 409 -2.17 -10.25 10.08
C LEU A 409 -1.77 -8.80 9.77
N VAL A 410 -0.46 -8.55 9.74
CA VAL A 410 0.12 -7.20 9.63
C VAL A 410 -0.18 -6.57 8.27
N VAL A 411 0.03 -7.31 7.18
CA VAL A 411 -0.17 -6.81 5.80
C VAL A 411 -1.66 -6.59 5.53
N SER A 412 -2.53 -7.48 6.01
CA SER A 412 -3.98 -7.33 5.83
C SER A 412 -4.56 -6.15 6.63
N ALA A 413 -4.08 -5.96 7.87
CA ALA A 413 -4.49 -4.82 8.70
C ALA A 413 -3.92 -3.47 8.21
N GLY A 414 -2.73 -3.48 7.59
CA GLY A 414 -2.09 -2.28 7.07
C GLY A 414 -2.31 -2.01 5.58
N LEU A 415 -3.17 -2.78 4.92
CA LEU A 415 -3.46 -2.66 3.48
C LEU A 415 -3.99 -1.27 3.10
N LEU A 416 -5.08 -0.83 3.74
CA LEU A 416 -5.71 0.45 3.43
C LEU A 416 -4.87 1.66 3.86
N PRO A 417 -4.17 1.63 5.02
CA PRO A 417 -3.16 2.63 5.32
C PRO A 417 -2.12 2.76 4.20
N VAL A 418 -1.53 1.66 3.72
CA VAL A 418 -0.53 1.72 2.63
C VAL A 418 -1.15 2.23 1.32
N PHE A 419 -2.38 1.82 0.99
CA PHE A 419 -3.11 2.34 -0.17
C PHE A 419 -3.24 3.87 -0.14
N SER A 420 -3.46 4.46 1.04
CA SER A 420 -3.60 5.91 1.17
C SER A 420 -2.35 6.68 0.77
N LEU A 421 -1.15 6.12 0.92
CA LEU A 421 0.11 6.79 0.58
C LEU A 421 0.31 6.97 -0.93
N ALA A 422 -0.37 6.17 -1.75
CA ALA A 422 -0.39 6.38 -3.20
C ALA A 422 -1.27 7.59 -3.58
N ASN A 423 -2.15 8.03 -2.69
CA ASN A 423 -3.20 9.02 -2.96
C ASN A 423 -3.23 10.17 -1.93
N GLY A 424 -2.23 10.25 -1.06
CA GLY A 424 -2.19 11.20 0.05
C GLY A 424 -0.77 11.38 0.60
N SER A 425 -0.59 12.46 1.37
CA SER A 425 0.62 12.72 2.13
C SER A 425 0.85 11.70 3.25
N PRO A 426 2.07 11.18 3.42
CA PRO A 426 2.55 10.49 4.62
C PRO A 426 2.19 11.19 5.94
N PHE A 427 2.24 12.52 6.04
CA PHE A 427 1.83 13.25 7.24
C PHE A 427 0.35 13.04 7.57
N SER A 428 -0.52 13.22 6.57
CA SER A 428 -1.95 12.97 6.72
C SER A 428 -2.24 11.49 7.03
N ALA A 429 -1.41 10.58 6.52
CA ALA A 429 -1.60 9.14 6.73
C ALA A 429 -1.43 8.67 8.18
N ILE A 430 -0.74 9.45 9.01
CA ILE A 430 -0.55 9.14 10.44
C ILE A 430 -1.89 9.09 11.16
N LEU A 431 -2.71 10.14 11.03
CA LEU A 431 -3.97 10.27 11.76
C LEU A 431 -5.18 9.94 10.89
N SER A 432 -5.22 10.47 9.66
CA SER A 432 -6.39 10.37 8.78
C SER A 432 -6.56 8.98 8.20
N TYR A 433 -5.46 8.30 7.82
CA TYR A 433 -5.53 7.01 7.13
C TYR A 433 -5.14 5.80 7.98
N GLY A 434 -4.76 6.02 9.24
CA GLY A 434 -4.66 5.00 10.27
C GLY A 434 -3.29 4.38 10.49
N PHE A 435 -2.19 4.96 9.98
CA PHE A 435 -0.85 4.47 10.32
C PHE A 435 -0.55 4.55 11.82
N GLY A 436 -0.92 5.66 12.47
CA GLY A 436 -0.73 5.83 13.91
C GLY A 436 -1.45 4.76 14.71
N LEU A 437 -2.73 4.53 14.40
CA LEU A 437 -3.51 3.47 15.05
C LEU A 437 -2.96 2.08 14.75
N LEU A 438 -2.56 1.80 13.52
CA LEU A 438 -1.94 0.53 13.15
C LEU A 438 -0.67 0.27 13.99
N ILE A 439 0.20 1.27 14.14
CA ILE A 439 1.43 1.16 14.95
C ILE A 439 1.06 0.87 16.42
N VAL A 440 0.11 1.62 17.00
CA VAL A 440 -0.33 1.42 18.39
C VAL A 440 -0.92 0.02 18.59
N LEU A 441 -1.82 -0.42 17.70
CA LEU A 441 -2.45 -1.74 17.81
C LEU A 441 -1.43 -2.87 17.70
N LEU A 442 -0.49 -2.79 16.76
CA LEU A 442 0.54 -3.82 16.60
C LEU A 442 1.54 -3.83 17.78
N ALA A 443 1.83 -2.66 18.35
CA ALA A 443 2.69 -2.53 19.53
C ALA A 443 2.03 -3.10 20.79
N LEU A 444 0.71 -2.91 20.95
CA LEU A 444 -0.07 -3.45 22.07
C LEU A 444 -0.45 -4.93 21.88
N TYR A 445 -0.30 -5.50 20.68
CA TYR A 445 -0.72 -6.87 20.42
C TYR A 445 -0.07 -7.87 21.40
N PRO A 446 -0.84 -8.72 22.10
CA PRO A 446 -0.29 -9.65 23.10
C PRO A 446 0.64 -10.68 22.46
N ARG A 447 1.86 -10.80 23.01
CA ARG A 447 2.86 -11.77 22.53
C ARG A 447 3.09 -12.83 23.59
N GLU A 448 2.91 -14.09 23.22
CA GLU A 448 3.01 -15.24 24.13
C GLU A 448 4.43 -15.50 24.68
N ASN A 449 5.48 -14.77 24.24
CA ASN A 449 6.87 -15.00 24.66
C ASN A 449 7.74 -13.71 24.66
N ALA A 450 7.42 -12.69 25.48
CA ALA A 450 8.26 -11.49 25.57
C ALA A 450 9.46 -11.59 26.53
N GLU A 451 9.60 -12.69 27.28
CA GLU A 451 10.68 -12.85 28.28
C GLU A 451 11.98 -13.48 27.75
N THR A 452 12.05 -13.85 26.47
CA THR A 452 13.34 -14.23 25.86
C THR A 452 13.78 -13.14 24.89
N PRO A 453 14.96 -12.50 25.09
CA PRO A 453 15.59 -11.71 24.05
C PRO A 453 15.63 -12.58 22.79
N LEU A 454 14.95 -12.15 21.74
CA LEU A 454 14.81 -12.93 20.50
C LEU A 454 16.21 -13.17 19.91
N ALA A 455 16.73 -14.35 20.18
CA ALA A 455 17.97 -14.85 19.60
C ALA A 455 17.84 -14.84 18.08
N ASN A 456 18.83 -14.19 17.45
CA ASN A 456 19.31 -14.31 16.07
C ASN A 456 18.44 -15.15 15.09
N PRO A 457 18.01 -14.60 13.94
CA PRO A 457 17.15 -15.26 12.92
C PRO A 457 17.55 -16.68 12.48
N LYS A 458 18.80 -17.10 12.71
CA LYS A 458 19.26 -18.48 12.47
C LYS A 458 18.56 -19.53 13.34
N THR A 459 18.07 -19.17 14.53
CA THR A 459 17.50 -20.13 15.50
C THR A 459 16.11 -20.66 15.13
N TRP A 460 15.36 -19.97 14.25
CA TRP A 460 14.03 -20.44 13.81
C TRP A 460 14.09 -21.68 12.91
N ALA A 461 15.16 -21.84 12.13
CA ALA A 461 15.40 -23.05 11.34
C ALA A 461 15.81 -24.22 12.25
N GLU A 462 16.66 -23.95 13.25
CA GLU A 462 17.15 -24.97 14.19
C GLU A 462 16.08 -25.50 15.13
N ARG A 463 15.11 -24.66 15.55
CA ARG A 463 14.00 -25.10 16.41
C ARG A 463 13.05 -26.07 15.70
N ARG A 464 12.84 -25.95 14.38
CA ARG A 464 12.06 -26.94 13.61
C ARG A 464 12.78 -28.27 13.45
N VAL A 465 14.11 -28.25 13.30
CA VAL A 465 14.91 -29.49 13.21
C VAL A 465 14.89 -30.24 14.55
N LYS A 466 14.97 -29.53 15.69
CA LYS A 466 14.91 -30.17 17.01
C LYS A 466 13.53 -30.75 17.36
N HIS A 467 12.43 -30.15 16.92
CA HIS A 467 11.09 -30.69 17.19
C HIS A 467 10.60 -31.74 16.17
N GLY A 468 11.24 -31.84 15.00
CA GLY A 468 11.00 -32.92 14.03
C GLY A 468 11.72 -34.24 14.34
N ALA A 469 12.68 -34.25 15.27
CA ALA A 469 13.54 -35.40 15.55
C ALA A 469 13.05 -36.34 16.67
N ILE A 470 11.94 -36.04 17.35
CA ILE A 470 11.43 -36.88 18.45
C ILE A 470 10.15 -37.61 18.01
N LYS A 471 10.33 -38.74 17.32
CA LYS A 471 9.45 -39.93 17.36
C LYS A 471 9.98 -41.01 16.38
N ARG A 472 11.00 -41.75 16.82
CA ARG A 472 11.20 -43.14 16.38
C ARG A 472 11.33 -43.99 17.64
N ARG A 473 10.28 -44.72 18.00
CA ARG A 473 10.34 -45.78 19.02
C ARG A 473 11.20 -46.93 18.46
N PRO A 474 12.08 -47.55 19.26
CA PRO A 474 12.76 -48.76 18.82
C PRO A 474 11.78 -49.94 18.88
N VAL A 475 11.66 -50.68 17.78
CA VAL A 475 11.04 -52.00 17.75
C VAL A 475 12.03 -52.94 18.46
N ARG A 476 11.60 -53.53 19.58
CA ARG A 476 12.29 -54.68 20.20
C ARG A 476 11.98 -55.90 19.34
N SER A 477 13.01 -56.51 18.78
CA SER A 477 12.96 -57.90 18.31
C SER A 477 13.12 -58.82 19.52
N SER A 478 12.13 -59.67 19.76
CA SER A 478 12.24 -60.84 20.63
C SER A 478 11.74 -62.04 19.84
N SER A 479 12.59 -63.09 19.82
CA SER A 479 12.40 -64.47 19.31
C SER A 479 12.00 -64.61 17.85
#